data_AF-A0A4T3F748-F1
#
_entry.id   AF-A0A4T3F748-F1
#
_cell.length_a   1.000
_cell.length_b   1.000
_cell.length_c   1.000
_cell.angle_alpha   90.00
_cell.angle_beta   90.00
_cell.angle_gamma   90.00
#
_symmetry.space_group_name_H-M   'P 1'
#
loop_
_entity.id
_entity.type
_entity.pdbx_description
1 polymer ?
#
loop_
_entity_poly.entity_id
_entity_poly.type
_entity_poly.pdbx_seq_one_letter_code
_entity_poly.pdbx_strand_id
1 'polypeptide(L)'
;MTALSVRKVGEVAGLNPTLVTYHFGSIGRLLEELCQSNLDILQSGWDGLEEQDNLDDILRTWLEPMFLPAAFTSEGRALLVLDEIGAHGEGALRQIVLDTTLALAHRLVALVKPYCPHLEEVEVIARLRLIAGAVLGPPPRNRGEPLMQDGTSLVDMRFVLPFARAALGC
;
A
#
# COMPACT_ATOMS: atom_id res chain seq x y z
N MET A 1 23.51 -0.70 1.41
CA MET A 1 22.32 -1.54 1.66
C MET A 1 22.78 -2.98 1.82
N THR A 2 22.45 -3.61 2.94
CA THR A 2 22.81 -5.00 3.22
C THR A 2 21.77 -5.90 2.58
N ALA A 3 22.19 -6.83 1.72
CA ALA A 3 21.28 -7.79 1.09
C ALA A 3 20.52 -8.59 2.17
N LEU A 4 19.20 -8.72 2.01
CA LEU A 4 18.36 -9.55 2.87
C LEU A 4 18.85 -11.00 2.79
N SER A 5 19.09 -11.64 3.93
CA SER A 5 19.56 -13.03 3.97
C SER A 5 18.81 -13.83 5.02
N VAL A 6 18.68 -15.13 4.81
CA VAL A 6 18.07 -16.08 5.76
C VAL A 6 18.71 -15.96 7.14
N ARG A 7 20.04 -15.80 7.19
CA ARG A 7 20.78 -15.59 8.44
C ARG A 7 20.30 -14.33 9.16
N LYS A 8 20.21 -13.20 8.45
CA LYS A 8 19.80 -11.93 9.06
C LYS A 8 18.34 -11.97 9.54
N VAL A 9 17.46 -12.60 8.78
CA VAL A 9 16.06 -12.81 9.18
C VAL A 9 15.98 -13.63 10.46
N GLY A 10 16.71 -14.76 10.54
CA GLY A 10 16.77 -15.57 11.76
C GLY A 10 17.33 -14.80 12.97
N GLU A 11 18.41 -14.04 12.79
CA GLU A 11 19.00 -13.19 13.84
C GLU A 11 17.99 -12.16 14.38
N VAL A 12 17.26 -11.46 13.50
CA VAL A 12 16.26 -10.46 13.92
C VAL A 12 15.03 -11.11 14.56
N ALA A 13 14.59 -12.26 14.04
CA ALA A 13 13.45 -13.00 14.58
C ALA A 13 13.77 -13.73 15.89
N GLY A 14 15.03 -13.80 16.32
CA GLY A 14 15.45 -14.64 17.45
C GLY A 14 15.28 -16.14 17.18
N LEU A 15 15.29 -16.55 15.91
CA LEU A 15 15.04 -17.91 15.46
C LEU A 15 16.27 -18.52 14.80
N ASN A 16 16.38 -19.84 14.82
CA ASN A 16 17.41 -20.55 14.06
C ASN A 16 17.17 -20.32 12.55
N PRO A 17 18.13 -19.78 11.78
CA PRO A 17 17.97 -19.54 10.34
C PRO A 17 17.56 -20.78 9.53
N THR A 18 17.88 -21.98 10.00
CA THR A 18 17.43 -23.24 9.36
C THR A 18 15.90 -23.40 9.36
N LEU A 19 15.16 -22.76 10.27
CA LEU A 19 13.70 -22.76 10.25
C LEU A 19 13.15 -22.06 9.00
N VAL A 20 13.81 -21.00 8.53
CA VAL A 20 13.40 -20.33 7.29
C VAL A 20 13.58 -21.27 6.09
N THR A 21 14.71 -21.97 6.03
CA THR A 21 14.95 -22.97 4.98
C THR A 21 13.99 -24.16 5.10
N TYR A 22 13.65 -24.58 6.32
CA TYR A 22 12.74 -25.71 6.56
C TYR A 22 11.29 -25.38 6.12
N HIS A 23 10.78 -24.20 6.47
CA HIS A 23 9.40 -23.83 6.18
C HIS A 23 9.22 -23.25 4.77
N PHE A 24 10.16 -22.43 4.29
CA PHE A 24 10.02 -21.70 3.03
C PHE A 24 10.97 -22.22 1.94
N GLY A 25 11.99 -23.00 2.27
CA GLY A 25 13.00 -23.47 1.32
C GLY A 25 14.04 -22.42 0.91
N SER A 26 13.62 -21.16 0.70
CA SER A 26 14.52 -20.07 0.32
C SER A 26 14.00 -18.71 0.81
N ILE A 27 14.87 -17.69 0.77
CA ILE A 27 14.47 -16.30 1.01
C ILE A 27 13.50 -15.79 -0.05
N GLY A 28 13.64 -16.26 -1.30
CA GLY A 28 12.77 -15.89 -2.40
C GLY A 28 11.33 -16.34 -2.17
N ARG A 29 11.14 -17.60 -1.75
CA ARG A 29 9.81 -18.13 -1.41
C ARG A 29 9.18 -17.45 -0.19
N LEU A 30 9.99 -17.10 0.81
CA LEU A 30 9.51 -16.28 1.93
C LEU A 30 9.00 -14.91 1.44
N LEU A 31 9.72 -14.25 0.53
CA LEU A 31 9.31 -12.97 -0.04
C LEU A 31 8.09 -13.11 -0.96
N GLU A 32 7.94 -14.23 -1.67
CA GLU A 32 6.73 -14.55 -2.43
C GLU A 32 5.50 -14.65 -1.53
N GLU A 33 5.58 -15.44 -0.46
CA GLU A 33 4.47 -15.57 0.49
C GLU A 33 4.16 -14.24 1.20
N LEU A 34 5.18 -13.47 1.57
CA LEU A 34 5.01 -12.14 2.15
C LEU A 34 4.34 -11.18 1.16
N CYS A 35 4.78 -11.17 -0.10
CA CYS A 35 4.21 -10.34 -1.15
C CYS A 35 2.74 -10.69 -1.36
N GLN A 36 2.44 -11.97 -1.55
CA GLN A 36 1.07 -12.44 -1.79
C GLN A 36 0.16 -12.11 -0.61
N SER A 37 0.58 -12.40 0.63
CA SER A 37 -0.23 -12.13 1.82
C SER A 37 -0.56 -10.65 1.99
N ASN A 38 0.38 -9.75 1.64
CA ASN A 38 0.12 -8.31 1.72
C ASN A 38 -0.71 -7.79 0.52
N LEU A 39 -0.56 -8.39 -0.66
CA LEU A 39 -1.42 -8.09 -1.81
C LEU A 39 -2.86 -8.49 -1.53
N ASP A 40 -3.09 -9.68 -0.97
CA ASP A 40 -4.42 -10.18 -0.63
C ASP A 40 -5.15 -9.22 0.33
N ILE A 41 -4.44 -8.70 1.35
CA ILE A 41 -5.00 -7.70 2.28
C ILE A 41 -5.50 -6.46 1.54
N LEU A 42 -4.70 -5.89 0.64
CA LEU A 42 -5.10 -4.69 -0.10
C LEU A 42 -6.19 -4.98 -1.11
N GLN A 43 -6.07 -6.08 -1.86
CA GLN A 43 -7.03 -6.46 -2.89
C GLN A 43 -8.40 -6.75 -2.30
N SER A 44 -8.49 -7.52 -1.21
CA SER A 44 -9.75 -7.75 -0.51
C SER A 44 -10.37 -6.47 0.04
N GLY A 45 -9.55 -5.49 0.42
CA GLY A 45 -10.05 -4.17 0.83
C GLY A 45 -10.59 -3.35 -0.34
N TRP A 46 -10.14 -3.62 -1.57
CA TRP A 46 -10.64 -3.00 -2.80
C TRP A 46 -11.75 -3.81 -3.48
N ASP A 47 -12.21 -4.90 -2.87
CA ASP A 47 -13.44 -5.56 -3.28
C ASP A 47 -14.61 -4.59 -3.06
N GLY A 48 -15.53 -4.50 -4.02
CA GLY A 48 -16.64 -3.56 -3.89
C GLY A 48 -16.38 -2.16 -4.48
N LEU A 49 -15.20 -1.90 -5.06
CA LEU A 49 -14.82 -0.56 -5.53
C LEU A 49 -15.71 -0.05 -6.69
N GLU A 50 -16.09 -0.94 -7.60
CA GLU A 50 -16.96 -0.65 -8.74
C GLU A 50 -18.45 -0.50 -8.36
N GLU A 51 -18.83 -1.00 -7.19
CA GLU A 51 -20.19 -0.99 -6.65
C GLU A 51 -20.53 0.31 -5.91
N GLN A 52 -19.58 1.24 -5.79
CA GLN A 52 -19.79 2.51 -5.08
C GLN A 52 -20.49 3.55 -5.97
N ASP A 53 -21.52 4.19 -5.40
CA ASP A 53 -22.41 5.11 -6.14
C ASP A 53 -22.02 6.60 -6.04
N ASN A 54 -20.98 6.94 -5.28
CA ASN A 54 -20.51 8.32 -5.14
C ASN A 54 -19.01 8.41 -4.91
N LEU A 55 -18.44 9.60 -5.17
CA LEU A 55 -17.01 9.84 -5.08
C LEU A 55 -16.44 9.60 -3.68
N ASP A 56 -17.14 10.01 -2.62
CA ASP A 56 -16.64 9.88 -1.25
C ASP A 56 -16.50 8.40 -0.86
N ASP A 57 -17.44 7.56 -1.26
CA ASP A 57 -17.39 6.11 -1.01
C ASP A 57 -16.34 5.43 -1.90
N ILE A 58 -16.16 5.84 -3.17
CA ILE A 58 -15.06 5.36 -4.02
C ILE A 58 -13.70 5.68 -3.37
N LEU A 59 -13.51 6.93 -2.94
CA LEU A 59 -12.27 7.36 -2.31
C LEU A 59 -12.03 6.61 -1.00
N ARG A 60 -13.08 6.43 -0.18
CA ARG A 60 -13.00 5.69 1.07
C ARG A 60 -12.57 4.24 0.83
N THR A 61 -13.28 3.50 -0.04
CA THR A 61 -12.98 2.11 -0.38
C THR A 61 -11.58 1.97 -0.97
N TRP A 62 -11.11 2.95 -1.72
CA TRP A 62 -9.73 2.96 -2.24
C TRP A 62 -8.68 3.19 -1.15
N LEU A 63 -8.89 4.18 -0.27
CA LEU A 63 -7.88 4.67 0.67
C LEU A 63 -7.78 3.81 1.93
N GLU A 64 -8.89 3.35 2.49
CA GLU A 64 -8.91 2.61 3.76
C GLU A 64 -7.98 1.38 3.76
N PRO A 65 -7.93 0.55 2.70
CA PRO A 65 -7.05 -0.62 2.66
C PRO A 65 -5.57 -0.28 2.80
N MET A 66 -5.15 0.93 2.38
CA MET A 66 -3.76 1.37 2.47
C MET A 66 -3.25 1.57 3.91
N PHE A 67 -4.15 1.60 4.89
CA PHE A 67 -3.84 1.69 6.31
C PHE A 67 -3.90 0.32 7.01
N LEU A 68 -4.29 -0.74 6.29
CA LEU A 68 -4.39 -2.06 6.89
C LEU A 68 -3.01 -2.58 7.32
N PRO A 69 -2.98 -3.31 8.45
CA PRO A 69 -1.73 -3.87 8.95
C PRO A 69 -1.04 -4.78 7.95
N ALA A 70 0.29 -4.81 8.00
CA ALA A 70 1.07 -5.77 7.23
C ALA A 70 0.82 -7.20 7.71
N ALA A 71 0.88 -8.15 6.80
CA ALA A 71 0.86 -9.56 7.15
C ALA A 71 1.96 -9.85 8.17
N PHE A 72 1.59 -10.56 9.25
CA PHE A 72 2.48 -10.96 10.35
C PHE A 72 3.06 -9.81 11.19
N THR A 73 2.70 -8.54 10.93
CA THR A 73 3.20 -7.38 11.69
C THR A 73 2.11 -6.32 11.87
N SER A 74 1.42 -6.35 13.02
CA SER A 74 0.33 -5.41 13.36
C SER A 74 0.73 -3.93 13.33
N GLU A 75 2.00 -3.65 13.67
CA GLU A 75 2.56 -2.30 13.77
C GLU A 75 3.09 -1.76 12.44
N GLY A 76 2.99 -2.52 11.34
CA GLY A 76 3.40 -2.10 10.00
C GLY A 76 2.20 -2.03 9.07
N ARG A 77 2.34 -1.43 7.89
CA ARG A 77 1.27 -1.38 6.87
C ARG A 77 1.60 -2.29 5.69
N ALA A 78 0.60 -2.98 5.17
CA ALA A 78 0.76 -3.85 3.99
C ALA A 78 1.32 -3.07 2.80
N LEU A 79 0.84 -1.83 2.61
CA LEU A 79 1.32 -0.91 1.57
C LEU A 79 2.83 -0.66 1.65
N LEU A 80 3.41 -0.52 2.84
CA LEU A 80 4.85 -0.26 3.00
C LEU A 80 5.71 -1.44 2.57
N VAL A 81 5.24 -2.67 2.86
CA VAL A 81 5.93 -3.89 2.42
C VAL A 81 5.93 -3.98 0.90
N LEU A 82 4.78 -3.71 0.27
CA LEU A 82 4.66 -3.75 -1.18
C LEU A 82 5.44 -2.63 -1.87
N ASP A 83 5.47 -1.42 -1.30
CA ASP A 83 6.30 -0.33 -1.82
C ASP A 83 7.79 -0.69 -1.81
N GLU A 84 8.28 -1.29 -0.72
CA GLU A 84 9.68 -1.76 -0.64
C GLU A 84 9.98 -2.84 -1.70
N ILE A 85 9.07 -3.80 -1.91
CA ILE A 85 9.21 -4.82 -2.96
C ILE A 85 9.17 -4.18 -4.36
N GLY A 86 8.28 -3.21 -4.59
CA GLY A 86 8.17 -2.52 -5.87
C GLY A 86 9.40 -1.65 -6.19
N ALA A 87 9.97 -1.01 -5.17
CA ALA A 87 11.12 -0.12 -5.29
C ALA A 87 12.46 -0.87 -5.36
N HIS A 88 12.63 -1.93 -4.57
CA HIS A 88 13.92 -2.58 -4.33
C HIS A 88 13.93 -4.09 -4.60
N GLY A 89 12.78 -4.71 -4.87
CA GLY A 89 12.70 -6.11 -5.27
C GLY A 89 13.29 -6.37 -6.66
N GLU A 90 13.46 -7.65 -6.98
CA GLU A 90 14.01 -8.10 -8.26
C GLU A 90 13.08 -9.12 -8.92
N GLY A 91 13.16 -9.22 -10.25
CA GLY A 91 12.47 -10.25 -11.03
C GLY A 91 10.94 -10.21 -10.92
N ALA A 92 10.34 -11.40 -10.85
CA ALA A 92 8.89 -11.59 -10.94
C ALA A 92 8.11 -10.88 -9.83
N LEU A 93 8.63 -10.86 -8.60
CA LEU A 93 7.94 -10.23 -7.46
C LEU A 93 7.74 -8.74 -7.65
N ARG A 94 8.78 -8.03 -8.08
CA ARG A 94 8.67 -6.61 -8.39
C ARG A 94 7.62 -6.38 -9.48
N GLN A 95 7.62 -7.20 -10.52
CA GLN A 95 6.68 -7.06 -11.63
C GLN A 95 5.23 -7.27 -11.19
N ILE A 96 4.95 -8.27 -10.35
CA ILE A 96 3.60 -8.54 -9.81
C ILE A 96 3.06 -7.31 -9.07
N VAL A 97 3.88 -6.67 -8.22
CA VAL A 97 3.46 -5.46 -7.49
C VAL A 97 3.18 -4.29 -8.44
N LEU A 98 4.05 -4.08 -9.42
CA LEU A 98 3.89 -2.99 -10.40
C LEU A 98 2.63 -3.19 -11.25
N ASP A 99 2.41 -4.40 -11.75
CA ASP A 99 1.25 -4.73 -12.59
C ASP A 99 -0.05 -4.58 -11.81
N THR A 100 -0.08 -5.06 -10.55
CA THR A 100 -1.25 -4.92 -9.67
C THR A 100 -1.57 -3.45 -9.40
N THR A 101 -0.55 -2.64 -9.11
CA THR A 101 -0.72 -1.22 -8.82
C THR A 101 -1.20 -0.45 -10.06
N LEU A 102 -0.67 -0.79 -11.24
CA LEU A 102 -1.09 -0.18 -12.51
C LEU A 102 -2.54 -0.54 -12.86
N ALA A 103 -2.93 -1.80 -12.66
CA ALA A 103 -4.30 -2.24 -12.88
C ALA A 103 -5.29 -1.50 -11.99
N LEU A 104 -4.97 -1.33 -10.70
CA LEU A 104 -5.78 -0.53 -9.79
C LEU A 104 -5.86 0.94 -10.23
N ALA A 105 -4.73 1.54 -10.63
CA ALA A 105 -4.71 2.93 -11.06
C ALA A 105 -5.65 3.18 -12.26
N HIS A 106 -5.66 2.28 -13.24
CA HIS A 106 -6.59 2.38 -14.37
C HIS A 106 -8.06 2.25 -13.94
N ARG A 107 -8.37 1.30 -13.04
CA ARG A 107 -9.73 1.13 -12.48
C ARG A 107 -10.20 2.41 -11.79
N LEU A 108 -9.36 2.99 -10.94
CA LEU A 108 -9.70 4.21 -10.19
C LEU A 108 -9.91 5.42 -11.09
N VAL A 109 -9.08 5.59 -12.11
CA VAL A 109 -9.26 6.71 -13.05
C VAL A 109 -10.61 6.62 -13.73
N ALA A 110 -11.01 5.43 -14.18
CA ALA A 110 -12.32 5.21 -14.79
C ALA A 110 -13.48 5.52 -13.84
N LEU A 111 -13.34 5.19 -12.54
CA LEU A 111 -14.36 5.44 -11.53
C LEU A 111 -14.44 6.91 -11.09
N VAL A 112 -13.30 7.58 -10.96
CA VAL A 112 -13.21 8.96 -10.45
C VAL A 112 -13.50 9.99 -11.55
N LYS A 113 -13.10 9.73 -12.79
CA LYS A 113 -13.20 10.69 -13.91
C LYS A 113 -14.61 11.27 -14.12
N PRO A 114 -15.72 10.49 -14.02
CA PRO A 114 -17.08 11.03 -14.14
C PRO A 114 -17.42 12.12 -13.11
N TYR A 115 -16.83 12.06 -11.91
CA TYR A 115 -17.08 13.03 -10.84
C TYR A 115 -16.24 14.30 -10.98
N CYS A 116 -15.16 14.24 -11.76
CA CYS A 116 -14.26 15.36 -11.99
C CYS A 116 -14.21 15.70 -13.50
N PRO A 117 -15.33 16.14 -14.10
CA PRO A 117 -15.43 16.40 -15.54
C PRO A 117 -14.54 17.54 -16.00
N HIS A 118 -14.17 18.44 -15.09
CA HIS A 118 -13.33 19.61 -15.34
C HIS A 118 -11.83 19.29 -15.44
N LEU A 119 -11.39 18.08 -15.04
CA LEU A 119 -9.99 17.66 -15.11
C LEU A 119 -9.75 16.83 -16.36
N GLU A 120 -8.60 16.99 -17.01
CA GLU A 120 -8.15 16.04 -18.03
C GLU A 120 -7.78 14.68 -17.38
N GLU A 121 -7.87 13.59 -18.14
CA GLU A 121 -7.57 12.25 -17.62
C GLU A 121 -6.15 12.16 -17.02
N VAL A 122 -5.16 12.76 -17.69
CA VAL A 122 -3.77 12.83 -17.20
C VAL A 122 -3.66 13.57 -15.87
N GLU A 123 -4.52 14.57 -15.64
CA GLU A 123 -4.54 15.33 -14.39
C GLU A 123 -5.19 14.53 -13.27
N VAL A 124 -6.24 13.75 -13.55
CA VAL A 124 -6.80 12.77 -12.61
C VAL A 124 -5.75 11.75 -12.19
N ILE A 125 -5.02 11.16 -13.16
CA ILE A 125 -3.92 10.23 -12.90
C ILE A 125 -2.87 10.87 -11.99
N ALA A 126 -2.44 12.09 -12.31
CA ALA A 126 -1.43 12.81 -11.52
C ALA A 126 -1.91 13.07 -10.08
N ARG A 127 -3.13 13.55 -9.89
CA ARG A 127 -3.70 13.83 -8.57
C ARG A 127 -3.90 12.57 -7.75
N LEU A 128 -4.42 11.48 -8.33
CA LEU A 128 -4.55 10.18 -7.64
C LEU A 128 -3.17 9.64 -7.21
N ARG A 129 -2.14 9.77 -8.06
CA ARG A 129 -0.77 9.40 -7.69
C ARG A 129 -0.24 10.23 -6.52
N LEU A 130 -0.50 11.53 -6.50
CA LEU A 130 -0.09 12.42 -5.40
C LEU A 130 -0.82 12.07 -4.09
N ILE A 131 -2.11 11.74 -4.18
CA ILE A 131 -2.90 11.28 -3.02
C ILE A 131 -2.31 9.98 -2.46
N ALA A 132 -2.06 8.97 -3.30
CA ALA A 132 -1.41 7.73 -2.86
C ALA A 132 -0.02 7.99 -2.23
N GLY A 133 0.75 8.92 -2.79
CA GLY A 133 2.03 9.34 -2.21
C GLY A 133 1.89 9.99 -0.84
N ALA A 134 0.85 10.79 -0.62
CA ALA A 134 0.55 11.38 0.69
C ALA A 134 0.17 10.30 1.73
N VAL A 135 -0.61 9.29 1.33
CA VAL A 135 -0.96 8.14 2.16
C VAL A 135 0.27 7.31 2.54
N LEU A 136 1.18 7.10 1.59
CA LEU A 136 2.43 6.39 1.82
C LEU A 136 3.32 7.12 2.85
N GLY A 137 3.30 8.46 2.82
CA GLY A 137 4.01 9.31 3.78
C GLY A 137 5.50 9.53 3.46
N PRO A 138 6.13 10.52 4.11
CA PRO A 138 7.53 10.87 3.87
C PRO A 138 8.49 9.82 4.45
N PRO A 139 9.68 9.62 3.86
CA PRO A 139 10.75 8.86 4.49
C PRO A 139 11.37 9.62 5.69
N PRO A 140 11.88 8.93 6.72
CA PRO A 140 11.81 7.48 6.91
C PRO A 140 10.38 7.03 7.29
N ARG A 141 9.85 6.03 6.57
CA ARG A 141 8.45 5.56 6.70
C ARG A 141 8.26 4.62 7.90
N ASN A 142 9.04 4.84 8.95
CA ASN A 142 9.23 3.94 10.09
C ASN A 142 8.07 4.09 11.09
N ARG A 143 7.93 3.09 11.98
CA ARG A 143 6.98 3.10 13.10
C ARG A 143 7.10 4.38 13.92
N GLY A 144 6.03 5.18 13.92
CA GLY A 144 5.99 6.50 14.56
C GLY A 144 5.35 7.50 13.62
N GLU A 145 4.08 7.27 13.29
CA GLU A 145 3.29 8.27 12.57
C GLU A 145 3.28 9.55 13.39
N PRO A 146 3.42 10.74 12.77
CA PRO A 146 3.30 11.98 13.50
C PRO A 146 1.90 12.03 14.12
N LEU A 147 1.85 12.03 15.44
CA LEU A 147 0.62 12.19 16.19
C LEU A 147 0.39 13.68 16.42
N MET A 148 -0.85 14.10 16.30
CA MET A 148 -1.32 15.38 16.80
C MET A 148 -1.25 15.41 18.33
N GLN A 149 -1.41 16.60 18.93
CA GLN A 149 -1.37 16.77 20.38
C GLN A 149 -2.43 15.96 21.13
N ASP A 150 -3.53 15.60 20.46
CA ASP A 150 -4.61 14.76 20.98
C ASP A 150 -4.37 13.25 20.77
N GLY A 151 -3.24 12.86 20.20
CA GLY A 151 -2.91 11.47 19.87
C GLY A 151 -3.48 10.97 18.55
N THR A 152 -4.16 11.81 17.77
CA THR A 152 -4.66 11.42 16.44
C THR A 152 -3.50 11.27 15.45
N SER A 153 -3.50 10.19 14.66
CA SER A 153 -2.58 10.02 13.54
C SER A 153 -2.92 10.95 12.38
N LEU A 154 -1.92 11.62 11.79
CA LEU A 154 -2.10 12.43 10.58
C LEU A 154 -2.51 11.62 9.35
N VAL A 155 -2.43 10.29 9.41
CA VAL A 155 -2.89 9.40 8.34
C VAL A 155 -4.28 8.81 8.58
N ASP A 156 -5.03 9.36 9.53
CA ASP A 156 -6.44 9.03 9.80
C ASP A 156 -7.37 9.49 8.66
N MET A 157 -8.45 8.74 8.38
CA MET A 157 -9.44 9.08 7.35
C MET A 157 -10.12 10.43 7.55
N ARG A 158 -10.15 10.94 8.77
CA ARG A 158 -10.61 12.30 9.06
C ARG A 158 -9.79 13.39 8.36
N PHE A 159 -8.53 13.11 7.98
CA PHE A 159 -7.68 14.04 7.25
C PHE A 159 -7.50 13.66 5.79
N VAL A 160 -7.29 12.37 5.51
CA VAL A 160 -6.94 11.91 4.17
C VAL A 160 -8.12 12.05 3.21
N LEU A 161 -9.34 11.72 3.62
CA LEU A 161 -10.51 11.82 2.74
C LEU A 161 -10.81 13.28 2.33
N PRO A 162 -10.88 14.26 3.27
CA PRO A 162 -11.02 15.67 2.88
C PRO A 162 -9.88 16.18 2.00
N PHE A 163 -8.63 15.73 2.25
CA PHE A 163 -7.49 16.07 1.40
C PHE A 163 -7.66 15.52 -0.02
N ALA A 164 -8.05 14.25 -0.17
CA ALA A 164 -8.24 13.61 -1.46
C ALA A 164 -9.31 14.32 -2.30
N ARG A 165 -10.43 14.66 -1.65
CA ARG A 165 -11.50 15.48 -2.25
C ARG A 165 -10.98 16.84 -2.73
N ALA A 166 -10.37 17.61 -1.83
CA ALA A 166 -9.81 18.91 -2.16
C ALA A 166 -8.77 18.84 -3.30
N ALA A 167 -7.93 17.80 -3.29
CA ALA A 167 -6.93 17.55 -4.32
C ALA A 167 -7.56 17.21 -5.68
N LEU A 168 -8.78 16.66 -5.73
CA LEU A 168 -9.53 16.41 -6.96
C LEU A 168 -10.39 17.61 -7.41
N GLY A 169 -10.60 18.62 -6.55
CA GLY A 169 -11.50 19.74 -6.86
C GLY A 169 -12.97 19.33 -6.95
N CYS A 170 -13.30 18.24 -6.25
CA CYS A 170 -14.59 17.57 -6.12
C CYS A 170 -14.84 17.40 -4.59
#